data_AF-A0A966PQF4-F1
#
_entry.id   AF-A0A966PQF4-F1
#
_cell.length_a   1.000
_cell.length_b   1.000
_cell.length_c   1.000
_cell.angle_alpha   90.00
_cell.angle_beta   90.00
_cell.angle_gamma   90.00
#
_symmetry.space_group_name_H-M   'P 1'
#
loop_
_entity.id
_entity.type
_entity.pdbx_description
1 polymer ?
#
loop_
_entity_poly.entity_id
_entity_poly.type
_entity_poly.pdbx_seq_one_letter_code
_entity_poly.pdbx_strand_id
1 'polypeptide(L)'
;MSTATNTDRKDGRVAAIAGPVIDVEFPRGSLPELNQALEFTVTVDGKPNVILAEVAQQLGASRVRAVCMKPTDGLRRGTPVRDTGRGITVPVGDKTLGHVWNVWGDCLDGNNDDFKDAERWEIHRPAPAFDTLEPSKRQFETGIKVIDLLTPYLAGGKIGLFGGAGVGKTVLITEMINRVASKHGGVSVFAGVGERTREGTDLRLEMEESGVFEKAALVFGQMDEPPGVRLRVALSALTMAEYFRDVKNQDVLLFVDNIFRFVQAGSEVSTLLGRMPSAVGYQPTLADEMGQLQERITSTRGRSITSLQAVYVPADDYTDPAPFTTFAFLDATTELSR
;
A
#
# COMPACT_ATOMS: atom_id res chain seq x y z
N MET A 1 -0.06 20.82 15.86
CA MET A 1 1.29 20.89 16.46
C MET A 1 2.24 21.40 15.39
N SER A 2 3.14 22.30 15.78
CA SER A 2 3.95 23.17 14.94
C SER A 2 4.63 22.48 13.74
N THR A 3 4.25 22.86 12.52
CA THR A 3 5.02 22.62 11.29
C THR A 3 6.29 23.44 11.34
N ALA A 4 7.40 22.81 11.75
CA ALA A 4 8.72 23.44 11.73
C ALA A 4 9.10 23.82 10.29
N THR A 5 9.41 25.10 10.10
CA THR A 5 9.89 25.69 8.86
C THR A 5 11.20 25.06 8.38
N ASN A 6 11.28 24.84 7.06
CA ASN A 6 12.12 23.88 6.35
C ASN A 6 13.57 24.32 6.05
N THR A 7 14.28 24.99 6.96
CA THR A 7 15.56 25.67 6.61
C THR A 7 16.81 25.30 7.41
N ASP A 8 16.78 24.30 8.30
CA ASP A 8 17.97 23.92 9.11
C ASP A 8 18.26 22.41 9.17
N ARG A 9 17.60 21.62 8.32
CA ARG A 9 17.85 20.17 8.23
C ARG A 9 19.14 19.92 7.45
N LYS A 10 20.17 19.45 8.13
CA LYS A 10 21.46 19.11 7.51
C LYS A 10 21.42 17.69 6.99
N ASP A 11 22.02 17.49 5.81
CA ASP A 11 22.13 16.16 5.21
C ASP A 11 22.91 15.20 6.11
N GLY A 12 22.38 13.98 6.21
CA GLY A 12 23.02 12.84 6.85
C GLY A 12 24.00 12.14 5.92
N ARG A 13 24.61 11.06 6.42
CA ARG A 13 25.53 10.22 5.66
C ARG A 13 25.27 8.75 5.95
N VAL A 14 25.35 7.91 4.91
CA VAL A 14 25.23 6.46 5.07
C VAL A 14 26.37 5.92 5.93
N ALA A 15 26.04 5.32 7.07
CA ALA A 15 26.99 4.73 8.01
C ALA A 15 27.17 3.22 7.76
N ALA A 16 26.08 2.49 7.54
CA ALA A 16 26.09 1.06 7.24
C ALA A 16 25.02 0.69 6.21
N ILE A 17 25.25 -0.45 5.53
CA ILE A 17 24.39 -0.98 4.47
C ILE A 17 24.26 -2.48 4.71
N ALA A 18 23.03 -2.98 4.79
CA ALA A 18 22.69 -4.39 4.99
C ALA A 18 21.50 -4.75 4.09
N GLY A 19 21.80 -5.17 2.85
CA GLY A 19 20.77 -5.41 1.84
C GLY A 19 19.93 -4.14 1.61
N PRO A 20 18.59 -4.21 1.66
CA PRO A 20 17.73 -3.05 1.45
C PRO A 20 17.58 -2.16 2.72
N VAL A 21 18.29 -2.46 3.81
CA VAL A 21 18.29 -1.65 5.03
C VAL A 21 19.59 -0.87 5.14
N ILE A 22 19.48 0.42 5.44
CA ILE A 22 20.62 1.32 5.61
C ILE A 22 20.56 1.99 6.98
N ASP A 23 21.72 2.17 7.60
CA ASP A 23 21.86 3.00 8.78
C ASP A 23 22.44 4.35 8.33
N VAL A 24 21.77 5.44 8.66
CA VAL A 24 22.15 6.80 8.26
C VAL A 24 22.43 7.63 9.51
N GLU A 25 23.57 8.29 9.53
CA GLU A 25 23.97 9.19 10.62
C GLU A 25 23.66 10.63 10.24
N PHE A 26 22.88 11.31 11.07
CA PHE A 26 22.52 12.71 10.90
C PHE A 26 23.26 13.61 11.90
N PRO A 27 23.56 14.87 11.54
CA PRO A 27 24.05 15.85 12.50
C PRO A 27 23.08 16.06 13.66
N ARG A 28 23.62 16.44 14.83
CA ARG A 28 22.80 16.72 16.02
C ARG A 28 21.74 17.79 15.70
N GLY A 29 20.49 17.52 16.08
CA GLY A 29 19.36 18.41 15.84
C GLY A 29 18.67 18.21 14.48
N SER A 30 19.20 17.37 13.59
CA SER A 30 18.61 17.05 12.28
C SER A 30 18.21 15.57 12.19
N LEU A 31 17.85 14.94 13.32
CA LEU A 31 17.44 13.54 13.34
C LEU A 31 16.01 13.41 12.76
N PRO A 32 15.81 12.66 11.68
CA PRO A 32 14.48 12.47 11.10
C PRO A 32 13.54 11.69 12.02
N GLU A 33 12.24 11.95 11.92
CA GLU A 33 11.22 11.19 12.63
C GLU A 33 10.94 9.83 11.97
N LEU A 34 10.26 8.95 12.69
CA LEU A 34 9.78 7.69 12.11
C LEU A 34 8.85 7.97 10.93
N ASN A 35 8.87 7.08 9.94
CA ASN A 35 8.09 7.16 8.70
C ASN A 35 8.45 8.34 7.77
N GLN A 36 9.44 9.17 8.11
CA GLN A 36 9.94 10.20 7.19
C GLN A 36 10.72 9.57 6.04
N ALA A 37 10.57 10.17 4.87
CA ALA A 37 11.26 9.77 3.66
C ALA A 37 12.64 10.43 3.57
N LEU A 38 13.64 9.62 3.24
CA LEU A 38 15.01 10.00 2.98
C LEU A 38 15.29 9.83 1.48
N GLU A 39 16.06 10.74 0.93
CA GLU A 39 16.42 10.74 -0.49
C GLU A 39 17.93 10.80 -0.66
N PHE A 40 18.47 9.95 -1.53
CA PHE A 40 19.88 10.00 -1.91
C PHE A 40 20.08 9.55 -3.35
N THR A 41 21.12 10.07 -3.99
CA THR A 41 21.46 9.75 -5.37
C THR A 41 22.64 8.79 -5.41
N VAL A 42 22.49 7.69 -6.13
CA VAL A 42 23.56 6.75 -6.46
C VAL A 42 23.83 6.79 -7.95
N THR A 43 25.09 6.74 -8.35
CA THR A 43 25.45 6.62 -9.77
C THR A 43 25.64 5.15 -10.12
N VAL A 44 24.78 4.62 -10.97
CA VAL A 44 24.86 3.25 -11.51
C VAL A 44 25.00 3.37 -13.03
N ASP A 45 26.00 2.73 -13.61
CA ASP A 45 26.30 2.78 -15.05
C ASP A 45 26.38 4.20 -15.65
N GLY A 46 26.90 5.15 -14.86
CA GLY A 46 27.04 6.55 -15.24
C GLY A 46 25.74 7.37 -15.22
N LYS A 47 24.61 6.77 -14.81
CA LYS A 47 23.33 7.48 -14.66
C LYS A 47 23.01 7.74 -13.18
N PRO A 48 22.57 8.96 -12.82
CA PRO A 48 22.08 9.23 -11.48
C PRO A 48 20.75 8.50 -11.26
N ASN A 49 20.68 7.68 -10.22
CA ASN A 49 19.48 7.03 -9.76
C ASN A 49 19.12 7.56 -8.38
N VAL A 50 17.94 8.17 -8.26
CA VAL A 50 17.41 8.68 -6.99
C VAL A 50 16.74 7.53 -6.26
N ILE A 51 17.25 7.21 -5.08
CA ILE A 51 16.74 6.17 -4.19
C ILE A 51 15.99 6.84 -3.06
N LEU A 52 14.75 6.39 -2.85
CA LEU A 52 13.92 6.75 -1.71
C LEU A 52 14.08 5.69 -0.63
N ALA A 53 14.18 6.10 0.63
CA ALA A 53 14.15 5.21 1.79
C ALA A 53 13.21 5.77 2.85
N GLU A 54 12.66 4.92 3.71
CA GLU A 54 11.77 5.32 4.80
C GLU A 54 12.39 5.00 6.15
N VAL A 55 12.38 5.93 7.09
CA VAL A 55 12.90 5.74 8.45
C VAL A 55 12.01 4.79 9.24
N ALA A 56 12.57 3.63 9.61
CA ALA A 56 11.87 2.59 10.36
C ALA A 56 12.20 2.60 11.86
N GLN A 57 13.42 2.99 12.25
CA GLN A 57 13.84 3.03 13.66
C GLN A 57 14.85 4.14 13.92
N GLN A 58 14.86 4.67 15.15
CA GLN A 58 15.94 5.51 15.66
C GLN A 58 16.84 4.67 16.57
N LEU A 59 18.10 4.49 16.19
CA LEU A 59 19.06 3.61 16.90
C LEU A 59 19.77 4.30 18.07
N GLY A 60 19.59 5.62 18.21
CA GLY A 60 20.38 6.46 19.10
C GLY A 60 21.68 6.94 18.45
N ALA A 61 22.47 7.73 19.19
CA ALA A 61 23.72 8.33 18.70
C ALA A 61 23.58 9.10 17.37
N SER A 62 22.43 9.75 17.15
CA SER A 62 22.07 10.45 15.90
C SER A 62 22.00 9.55 14.66
N ARG A 63 21.74 8.24 14.84
CA ARG A 63 21.56 7.28 13.75
C ARG A 63 20.12 6.84 13.63
N VAL A 64 19.67 6.74 12.38
CA VAL A 64 18.40 6.13 12.01
C VAL A 64 18.64 4.91 11.15
N ARG A 65 17.73 3.95 11.23
CA ARG A 65 17.65 2.81 10.33
C ARG A 65 16.51 3.04 9.37
N ALA A 66 16.80 3.00 8.07
CA ALA A 66 15.84 3.22 7.01
C ALA A 66 15.77 2.01 6.06
N VAL A 67 14.60 1.81 5.48
CA VAL A 67 14.32 0.75 4.49
C VAL A 67 14.23 1.39 3.11
N CYS A 68 15.07 0.94 2.19
CA CYS A 68 15.13 1.45 0.82
C CYS A 68 13.97 0.91 -0.02
N MET A 69 13.41 1.79 -0.85
CA MET A 69 12.33 1.50 -1.80
C MET A 69 12.84 1.17 -3.20
N LYS A 70 14.15 1.28 -3.44
CA LYS A 70 14.81 0.82 -4.67
C LYS A 70 16.02 -0.04 -4.34
N PRO A 71 16.51 -0.87 -5.28
CA PRO A 71 17.75 -1.61 -5.11
C PRO A 71 18.90 -0.69 -4.69
N THR A 72 19.70 -1.15 -3.73
CA THR A 72 20.82 -0.39 -3.14
C THR A 72 22.15 -0.64 -3.83
N ASP A 73 22.14 -1.19 -5.05
CA ASP A 73 23.34 -1.50 -5.81
C ASP A 73 24.15 -0.23 -6.10
N GLY A 74 25.46 -0.30 -5.86
CA GLY A 74 26.35 0.85 -6.02
C GLY A 74 26.31 1.86 -4.86
N LEU A 75 25.46 1.67 -3.83
CA LEU A 75 25.44 2.53 -2.65
C LEU A 75 26.75 2.38 -1.85
N ARG A 76 27.34 3.50 -1.43
CA ARG A 76 28.58 3.54 -0.68
C ARG A 76 28.38 4.17 0.69
N ARG A 77 29.19 3.77 1.65
CA ARG A 77 29.26 4.47 2.94
C ARG A 77 29.76 5.90 2.72
N GLY A 78 29.18 6.84 3.45
CA GLY A 78 29.47 8.26 3.30
C GLY A 78 28.63 8.98 2.25
N THR A 79 27.81 8.28 1.45
CA THR A 79 26.87 8.93 0.52
C THR A 79 25.98 9.91 1.30
N PRO A 80 25.84 11.18 0.83
CA PRO A 80 24.98 12.16 1.48
C PRO A 80 23.51 11.74 1.34
N VAL A 81 22.77 11.86 2.44
CA VAL A 81 21.35 11.52 2.51
C VAL A 81 20.56 12.73 2.94
N ARG A 82 19.61 13.13 2.12
CA ARG A 82 18.73 14.26 2.39
C ARG A 82 17.49 13.78 3.15
N ASP A 83 17.17 14.47 4.24
CA ASP A 83 15.86 14.34 4.89
C ASP A 83 14.83 15.20 4.11
N THR A 84 13.77 14.56 3.60
CA THR A 84 12.70 15.28 2.90
C THR A 84 11.79 16.05 3.88
N GLY A 85 11.83 15.69 5.17
CA GLY A 85 11.10 16.33 6.24
C GLY A 85 9.62 15.95 6.34
N ARG A 86 9.20 14.98 5.54
CA ARG A 86 7.83 14.48 5.41
C ARG A 86 7.84 12.98 5.11
N GLY A 87 6.69 12.31 5.23
CA GLY A 87 6.56 10.91 4.83
C GLY A 87 6.65 10.69 3.32
N ILE A 88 6.62 9.43 2.89
CA ILE A 88 6.40 9.11 1.47
C ILE A 88 5.03 9.65 1.06
N THR A 89 4.99 10.39 -0.05
CA THR A 89 3.76 11.00 -0.56
C THR A 89 3.39 10.44 -1.93
N VAL A 90 2.10 10.25 -2.18
CA VAL A 90 1.56 9.81 -3.46
C VAL A 90 0.58 10.86 -4.02
N PRO A 91 0.45 11.01 -5.35
CA PRO A 91 -0.55 11.88 -5.93
C PRO A 91 -1.95 11.34 -5.63
N VAL A 92 -2.91 12.24 -5.51
CA VAL A 92 -4.31 11.94 -5.23
C VAL A 92 -5.23 12.75 -6.14
N GLY A 93 -6.48 12.30 -6.27
CA GLY A 93 -7.52 12.96 -7.04
C GLY A 93 -7.70 12.44 -8.46
N ASP A 94 -8.61 13.06 -9.23
CA ASP A 94 -9.12 12.48 -10.47
C ASP A 94 -8.01 12.25 -11.52
N LYS A 95 -6.90 13.00 -11.44
CA LYS A 95 -5.72 12.79 -12.29
C LYS A 95 -5.04 11.43 -12.08
N THR A 96 -5.34 10.71 -11.00
CA THR A 96 -4.74 9.39 -10.75
C THR A 96 -5.48 8.25 -11.42
N LEU A 97 -6.71 8.48 -11.89
CA LEU A 97 -7.51 7.48 -12.58
C LEU A 97 -7.00 7.27 -14.01
N GLY A 98 -7.09 6.04 -14.52
CA GLY A 98 -6.57 5.67 -15.84
C GLY A 98 -5.04 5.60 -15.91
N HIS A 99 -4.38 5.43 -14.76
CA HIS A 99 -2.93 5.42 -14.68
C HIS A 99 -2.40 4.32 -13.76
N VAL A 100 -1.15 3.93 -14.03
CA VAL A 100 -0.41 2.96 -13.25
C VAL A 100 0.66 3.68 -12.42
N TRP A 101 0.66 3.44 -11.11
CA TRP A 101 1.51 4.12 -10.14
C TRP A 101 2.42 3.13 -9.42
N ASN A 102 3.60 3.62 -9.03
CA ASN A 102 4.43 2.93 -8.04
C ASN A 102 4.15 3.42 -6.61
N VAL A 103 4.88 2.86 -5.66
CA VAL A 103 4.68 3.08 -4.21
C VAL A 103 4.98 4.52 -3.74
N TRP A 104 5.85 5.26 -4.42
CA TRP A 104 6.14 6.66 -4.08
C TRP A 104 5.47 7.65 -5.04
N GLY A 105 4.52 7.16 -5.84
CA GLY A 105 3.61 7.98 -6.61
C GLY A 105 4.19 8.53 -7.91
N ASP A 106 5.17 7.85 -8.51
CA ASP A 106 5.51 8.10 -9.91
C ASP A 106 4.60 7.26 -10.80
N CYS A 107 4.19 7.87 -11.92
CA CYS A 107 3.43 7.25 -12.98
C CYS A 107 4.35 6.36 -13.82
N LEU A 108 3.93 5.12 -14.08
CA LEU A 108 4.67 4.09 -14.81
C LEU A 108 4.26 4.00 -16.29
N ASP A 109 3.07 4.46 -16.64
CA ASP A 109 2.52 4.42 -18.01
C ASP A 109 2.42 5.79 -18.69
N GLY A 110 2.70 6.88 -17.98
CA GLY A 110 2.68 8.26 -18.47
C GLY A 110 3.95 9.06 -18.16
N ASN A 111 3.96 10.33 -18.59
CA ASN A 111 5.04 11.24 -18.23
C ASN A 111 4.80 11.82 -16.83
N ASN A 112 5.76 11.64 -15.93
CA ASN A 112 5.69 12.16 -14.56
C ASN A 112 5.56 13.69 -14.49
N ASP A 113 5.99 14.41 -15.52
CA ASP A 113 5.82 15.86 -15.60
C ASP A 113 4.35 16.31 -15.60
N ASP A 114 3.44 15.48 -16.12
CA ASP A 114 2.00 15.80 -16.22
C ASP A 114 1.29 15.80 -14.85
N PHE A 115 1.94 15.20 -13.84
CA PHE A 115 1.42 15.02 -12.50
C PHE A 115 2.13 15.87 -11.44
N LYS A 116 3.05 16.75 -11.84
CA LYS A 116 3.77 17.64 -10.91
C LYS A 116 2.86 18.55 -10.10
N ASP A 117 1.76 19.00 -10.70
CA ASP A 117 0.76 19.86 -10.06
C ASP A 117 -0.35 19.07 -9.34
N ALA A 118 -0.26 17.73 -9.29
CA ALA A 118 -1.24 16.94 -8.56
C ALA A 118 -1.07 17.15 -7.05
N GLU A 119 -2.19 17.22 -6.34
CA GLU A 119 -2.17 17.20 -4.87
C GLU A 119 -1.54 15.87 -4.42
N ARG A 120 -0.65 15.93 -3.41
CA ARG A 120 0.05 14.75 -2.88
C ARG A 120 -0.21 14.58 -1.39
N TRP A 121 -0.55 13.37 -0.98
CA TRP A 121 -0.84 13.00 0.41
C TRP A 121 0.20 12.01 0.93
N GLU A 122 0.53 12.09 2.22
CA GLU A 122 1.39 11.10 2.87
C GLU A 122 0.69 9.75 3.00
N ILE A 123 1.45 8.67 2.81
CA ILE A 123 0.90 7.30 2.88
C ILE A 123 0.60 6.84 4.31
N HIS A 124 1.29 7.42 5.30
CA HIS A 124 1.12 7.14 6.72
C HIS A 124 0.14 8.14 7.30
N ARG A 125 -1.08 7.67 7.59
CA ARG A 125 -2.16 8.49 8.14
C ARG A 125 -2.83 7.74 9.29
N PRO A 126 -3.32 8.46 10.31
CA PRO A 126 -4.12 7.83 11.34
C PRO A 126 -5.43 7.30 10.75
N ALA A 127 -5.94 6.21 11.33
CA ALA A 127 -7.28 5.74 11.04
C ALA A 127 -8.33 6.81 11.43
N PRO A 128 -9.51 6.81 10.79
CA PRO A 128 -10.60 7.70 11.17
C PRO A 128 -10.94 7.60 12.66
N ALA A 129 -11.24 8.75 13.27
CA ALA A 129 -11.62 8.81 14.68
C ALA A 129 -13.00 8.14 14.89
N PHE A 130 -13.19 7.56 16.09
CA PHE A 130 -14.38 6.78 16.41
C PHE A 130 -15.71 7.53 16.19
N ASP A 131 -15.73 8.84 16.44
CA ASP A 131 -16.89 9.72 16.26
C ASP A 131 -17.27 9.97 14.79
N THR A 132 -16.33 9.72 13.86
CA THR A 132 -16.56 9.86 12.41
C THR A 132 -17.06 8.58 11.75
N LEU A 133 -17.03 7.46 12.46
CA LEU A 133 -17.45 6.15 11.96
C LEU A 133 -18.97 6.10 11.81
N GLU A 134 -19.41 5.54 10.69
CA GLU A 134 -20.83 5.40 10.41
C GLU A 134 -21.36 4.03 10.90
N PRO A 135 -22.33 4.00 11.84
CA PRO A 135 -22.84 2.73 12.39
C PRO A 135 -23.82 2.01 11.44
N SER A 136 -24.23 2.64 10.33
CA SER A 136 -25.25 2.08 9.45
C SER A 136 -24.66 1.01 8.53
N LYS A 137 -25.23 -0.21 8.61
CA LYS A 137 -24.90 -1.30 7.69
C LYS A 137 -25.81 -1.22 6.47
N ARG A 138 -25.27 -0.75 5.34
CA ARG A 138 -25.93 -0.77 4.03
C ARG A 138 -25.42 -1.96 3.23
N GLN A 139 -26.32 -2.72 2.60
CA GLN A 139 -25.91 -3.78 1.68
C GLN A 139 -25.29 -3.17 0.43
N PHE A 140 -24.18 -3.75 -0.02
CA PHE A 140 -23.54 -3.44 -1.27
C PHE A 140 -23.98 -4.45 -2.32
N GLU A 141 -24.91 -4.04 -3.18
CA GLU A 141 -25.45 -4.89 -4.23
C GLU A 141 -24.42 -5.09 -5.36
N THR A 142 -23.93 -6.32 -5.48
CA THR A 142 -22.91 -6.68 -6.47
C THR A 142 -23.53 -7.04 -7.83
N GLY A 143 -24.77 -7.54 -7.83
CA GLY A 143 -25.42 -8.14 -8.99
C GLY A 143 -24.99 -9.59 -9.25
N ILE A 144 -24.15 -10.18 -8.39
CA ILE A 144 -23.70 -11.55 -8.48
C ILE A 144 -24.56 -12.40 -7.56
N LYS A 145 -25.38 -13.28 -8.16
CA LYS A 145 -26.40 -14.07 -7.45
C LYS A 145 -25.88 -14.78 -6.19
N VAL A 146 -24.71 -15.43 -6.28
CA VAL A 146 -24.16 -16.18 -5.14
C VAL A 146 -23.71 -15.26 -4.01
N ILE A 147 -23.12 -14.10 -4.34
CA ILE A 147 -22.67 -13.11 -3.37
C ILE A 147 -23.88 -12.41 -2.74
N ASP A 148 -24.80 -11.89 -3.55
CA ASP A 148 -25.96 -11.15 -3.03
C ASP A 148 -26.92 -12.02 -2.21
N LEU A 149 -26.96 -13.34 -2.45
CA LEU A 149 -27.83 -14.28 -1.74
C LEU A 149 -27.17 -14.94 -0.52
N LEU A 150 -25.95 -15.46 -0.65
CA LEU A 150 -25.31 -16.27 0.38
C LEU A 150 -24.33 -15.49 1.25
N THR A 151 -23.58 -14.55 0.67
CA THR A 151 -22.52 -13.79 1.34
C THR A 151 -22.64 -12.29 1.02
N PRO A 152 -23.74 -11.63 1.40
CA PRO A 152 -24.00 -10.25 1.00
C PRO A 152 -22.92 -9.31 1.53
N TYR A 153 -22.36 -8.49 0.64
CA TYR A 153 -21.32 -7.54 1.00
C TYR A 153 -21.92 -6.31 1.67
N LEU A 154 -21.16 -5.69 2.57
CA LEU A 154 -21.51 -4.44 3.23
C LEU A 154 -20.77 -3.28 2.55
N ALA A 155 -21.45 -2.15 2.38
CA ALA A 155 -20.79 -0.91 1.95
C ALA A 155 -19.82 -0.46 3.04
N GLY A 156 -18.54 -0.32 2.68
CA GLY A 156 -17.44 -0.07 3.61
C GLY A 156 -16.94 -1.30 4.35
N GLY A 157 -17.46 -2.47 3.98
CA GLY A 157 -17.02 -3.74 4.54
C GLY A 157 -15.67 -4.17 3.97
N LYS A 158 -15.00 -5.04 4.73
CA LYS A 158 -13.74 -5.70 4.36
C LYS A 158 -14.05 -7.14 3.95
N ILE A 159 -13.90 -7.44 2.66
CA ILE A 159 -14.23 -8.74 2.09
C ILE A 159 -12.95 -9.53 1.82
N GLY A 160 -12.87 -10.76 2.33
CA GLY A 160 -11.80 -11.69 2.01
C GLY A 160 -12.19 -12.60 0.84
N LEU A 161 -11.39 -12.59 -0.22
CA LEU A 161 -11.47 -13.53 -1.33
C LEU A 161 -10.42 -14.63 -1.14
N PHE A 162 -10.89 -15.82 -0.80
CA PHE A 162 -10.06 -17.01 -0.62
C PHE A 162 -10.06 -17.83 -1.89
N GLY A 163 -8.90 -18.32 -2.31
CA GLY A 163 -8.84 -19.16 -3.49
C GLY A 163 -7.42 -19.38 -4.00
N GLY A 164 -7.19 -20.60 -4.51
CA GLY A 164 -5.94 -20.98 -5.17
C GLY A 164 -5.71 -20.26 -6.51
N ALA A 165 -4.61 -20.58 -7.17
CA ALA A 165 -4.36 -20.08 -8.52
C ALA A 165 -5.38 -20.68 -9.52
N GLY A 166 -5.92 -19.83 -10.41
CA GLY A 166 -6.79 -20.23 -11.52
C GLY A 166 -8.27 -20.41 -11.20
N VAL A 167 -8.74 -20.09 -9.98
CA VAL A 167 -10.15 -20.23 -9.57
C VAL A 167 -11.06 -19.04 -9.97
N GLY A 168 -10.53 -18.09 -10.76
CA GLY A 168 -11.31 -16.94 -11.23
C GLY A 168 -11.30 -15.69 -10.34
N LYS A 169 -10.32 -15.53 -9.43
CA LYS A 169 -10.16 -14.32 -8.60
C LYS A 169 -10.11 -13.03 -9.42
N THR A 170 -9.21 -12.98 -10.41
CA THR A 170 -9.05 -11.81 -11.29
C THR A 170 -10.32 -11.51 -12.06
N VAL A 171 -11.00 -12.55 -12.59
CA VAL A 171 -12.29 -12.40 -13.29
C VAL A 171 -13.35 -11.78 -12.38
N LEU A 172 -13.42 -12.22 -11.12
CA LEU A 172 -14.32 -11.65 -10.13
C LEU A 172 -13.97 -10.18 -9.83
N ILE A 173 -12.69 -9.85 -9.69
CA ILE A 173 -12.22 -8.47 -9.47
C ILE A 173 -12.62 -7.58 -10.65
N THR A 174 -12.30 -7.97 -11.89
CA THR A 174 -12.62 -7.20 -13.10
C THR A 174 -14.13 -7.01 -13.24
N GLU A 175 -14.93 -8.05 -12.99
CA GLU A 175 -16.40 -7.94 -13.00
C GLU A 175 -16.91 -6.99 -11.91
N MET A 176 -16.35 -7.03 -10.70
CA MET A 176 -16.72 -6.11 -9.62
C MET A 176 -16.39 -4.65 -9.95
N ILE A 177 -15.23 -4.38 -10.55
CA ILE A 177 -14.86 -3.05 -11.05
C ILE A 177 -15.91 -2.58 -12.07
N ASN A 178 -16.23 -3.43 -13.04
CA ASN A 178 -17.21 -3.11 -14.08
C ASN A 178 -18.60 -2.81 -13.49
N ARG A 179 -19.05 -3.59 -12.51
CA ARG A 179 -20.33 -3.38 -11.82
C ARG A 179 -20.37 -2.07 -11.05
N VAL A 180 -19.30 -1.70 -10.36
CA VAL A 180 -19.23 -0.41 -9.65
C VAL A 180 -19.20 0.75 -10.63
N ALA A 181 -18.36 0.66 -11.65
CA ALA A 181 -18.21 1.69 -12.67
C ALA A 181 -19.51 1.96 -13.45
N SER A 182 -20.32 0.92 -13.68
CA SER A 182 -21.58 1.01 -14.45
C SER A 182 -22.81 1.32 -13.61
N LYS A 183 -22.92 0.79 -12.38
CA LYS A 183 -24.13 0.90 -11.56
C LYS A 183 -24.05 1.89 -10.41
N HIS A 184 -22.86 2.06 -9.81
CA HIS A 184 -22.70 2.81 -8.56
C HIS A 184 -22.01 4.16 -8.73
N GLY A 185 -21.46 4.45 -9.93
CA GLY A 185 -20.79 5.73 -10.22
C GLY A 185 -19.54 5.99 -9.37
N GLY A 186 -19.03 4.95 -8.70
CA GLY A 186 -17.86 5.00 -7.85
C GLY A 186 -16.56 4.77 -8.63
N VAL A 187 -15.44 5.07 -7.98
CA VAL A 187 -14.10 4.82 -8.50
C VAL A 187 -13.52 3.55 -7.89
N SER A 188 -12.60 2.91 -8.61
CA SER A 188 -11.89 1.74 -8.12
C SER A 188 -10.41 2.06 -7.92
N VAL A 189 -9.80 1.50 -6.88
CA VAL A 189 -8.36 1.58 -6.67
C VAL A 189 -7.84 0.16 -6.50
N PHE A 190 -6.80 -0.20 -7.24
CA PHE A 190 -6.19 -1.52 -7.18
C PHE A 190 -4.80 -1.42 -6.56
N ALA A 191 -4.53 -2.26 -5.56
CA ALA A 191 -3.25 -2.43 -4.92
C ALA A 191 -2.68 -3.81 -5.28
N GLY A 192 -1.75 -3.84 -6.23
CA GLY A 192 -1.00 -5.04 -6.59
C GLY A 192 0.19 -5.24 -5.67
N VAL A 193 -0.03 -5.89 -4.53
CA VAL A 193 0.95 -6.18 -3.49
C VAL A 193 1.71 -7.47 -3.82
N GLY A 194 2.96 -7.35 -4.25
CA GLY A 194 3.80 -8.49 -4.58
C GLY A 194 3.21 -9.33 -5.70
N GLU A 195 2.57 -8.69 -6.68
CA GLU A 195 2.00 -9.34 -7.86
C GLU A 195 3.07 -9.56 -8.94
N ARG A 196 2.82 -10.52 -9.83
CA ARG A 196 3.69 -10.71 -10.99
C ARG A 196 3.43 -9.61 -12.00
N THR A 197 4.50 -9.08 -12.61
CA THR A 197 4.42 -8.07 -13.67
C THR A 197 3.52 -8.51 -14.84
N ARG A 198 3.52 -9.81 -15.17
CA ARG A 198 2.62 -10.39 -16.18
C ARG A 198 1.15 -10.24 -15.76
N GLU A 199 0.80 -10.60 -14.53
CA GLU A 199 -0.58 -10.54 -14.02
C GLU A 199 -1.08 -9.09 -13.93
N GLY A 200 -0.21 -8.15 -13.55
CA GLY A 200 -0.52 -6.71 -13.61
C GLY A 200 -0.74 -6.17 -15.03
N THR A 201 0.04 -6.67 -16.00
CA THR A 201 -0.11 -6.29 -17.42
C THR A 201 -1.41 -6.84 -18.00
N ASP A 202 -1.71 -8.11 -17.76
CA ASP A 202 -2.94 -8.77 -18.21
C ASP A 202 -4.17 -8.05 -17.63
N LEU A 203 -4.16 -7.71 -16.32
CA LEU A 203 -5.22 -6.93 -15.68
C LEU A 203 -5.41 -5.56 -16.35
N ARG A 204 -4.33 -4.81 -16.61
CA ARG A 204 -4.43 -3.51 -17.29
C ARG A 204 -5.07 -3.64 -18.67
N LEU A 205 -4.63 -4.62 -19.46
CA LEU A 205 -5.17 -4.86 -20.81
C LEU A 205 -6.65 -5.26 -20.76
N GLU A 206 -7.04 -6.15 -19.85
CA GLU A 206 -8.46 -6.52 -19.66
C GLU A 206 -9.31 -5.32 -19.25
N MET A 207 -8.78 -4.42 -18.41
CA MET A 207 -9.46 -3.19 -18.00
C MET A 207 -9.59 -2.16 -19.13
N GLU A 208 -8.62 -2.11 -20.04
CA GLU A 208 -8.67 -1.29 -21.25
C GLU A 208 -9.72 -1.85 -22.23
N GLU A 209 -9.72 -3.16 -22.47
CA GLU A 209 -10.69 -3.83 -23.34
C GLU A 209 -12.13 -3.71 -22.84
N SER A 210 -12.32 -3.76 -21.52
CA SER A 210 -13.64 -3.59 -20.89
C SER A 210 -14.06 -2.12 -20.70
N GLY A 211 -13.17 -1.15 -20.97
CA GLY A 211 -13.45 0.27 -20.87
C GLY A 211 -13.59 0.79 -19.43
N VAL A 212 -13.05 0.06 -18.45
CA VAL A 212 -13.12 0.44 -17.02
C VAL A 212 -11.83 1.08 -16.49
N PHE A 213 -10.74 0.99 -17.25
CA PHE A 213 -9.43 1.50 -16.86
C PHE A 213 -9.45 2.99 -16.48
N GLU A 214 -10.17 3.82 -17.24
CA GLU A 214 -10.30 5.27 -16.99
C GLU A 214 -10.93 5.63 -15.63
N LYS A 215 -11.60 4.67 -14.97
CA LYS A 215 -12.25 4.85 -13.66
C LYS A 215 -11.48 4.17 -12.53
N ALA A 216 -10.29 3.65 -12.81
CA ALA A 216 -9.46 2.94 -11.86
C ALA A 216 -8.07 3.56 -11.74
N ALA A 217 -7.56 3.63 -10.51
CA ALA A 217 -6.15 3.90 -10.27
C ALA A 217 -5.46 2.59 -9.90
N LEU A 218 -4.40 2.20 -10.62
CA LEU A 218 -3.65 0.97 -10.34
C LEU A 218 -2.34 1.34 -9.64
N VAL A 219 -2.08 0.77 -8.47
CA VAL A 219 -0.81 0.96 -7.72
C VAL A 219 -0.14 -0.39 -7.55
N PHE A 220 1.07 -0.54 -8.10
CA PHE A 220 1.81 -1.80 -8.06
C PHE A 220 3.07 -1.71 -7.22
N GLY A 221 3.34 -2.80 -6.52
CA GLY A 221 4.60 -3.13 -5.87
C GLY A 221 4.93 -4.57 -6.24
N GLN A 222 5.80 -4.77 -7.22
CA GLN A 222 6.00 -6.06 -7.88
C GLN A 222 6.82 -7.04 -7.02
N MET A 223 6.81 -8.34 -7.40
CA MET A 223 7.57 -9.38 -6.69
C MET A 223 9.09 -9.18 -6.72
N ASP A 224 9.62 -8.57 -7.78
CA ASP A 224 11.04 -8.30 -7.98
C ASP A 224 11.52 -7.03 -7.25
N GLU A 225 10.59 -6.24 -6.70
CA GLU A 225 10.91 -5.04 -5.95
C GLU A 225 11.28 -5.35 -4.48
N PRO A 226 12.07 -4.46 -3.82
CA PRO A 226 12.46 -4.63 -2.44
C PRO A 226 11.26 -4.83 -1.49
N PRO A 227 11.43 -5.55 -0.38
CA PRO A 227 10.32 -5.82 0.54
C PRO A 227 9.71 -4.53 1.15
N GLY A 228 10.48 -3.44 1.25
CA GLY A 228 9.94 -2.13 1.65
C GLY A 228 8.83 -1.61 0.73
N VAL A 229 8.97 -1.85 -0.57
CA VAL A 229 7.96 -1.47 -1.59
C VAL A 229 6.68 -2.27 -1.37
N ARG A 230 6.79 -3.60 -1.29
CA ARG A 230 5.66 -4.50 -1.06
C ARG A 230 4.94 -4.21 0.26
N LEU A 231 5.66 -3.76 1.29
CA LEU A 231 5.09 -3.39 2.58
C LEU A 231 4.35 -2.03 2.55
N ARG A 232 4.58 -1.16 1.56
CA ARG A 232 4.01 0.20 1.49
C ARG A 232 3.01 0.42 0.36
N VAL A 233 2.99 -0.45 -0.65
CA VAL A 233 2.08 -0.34 -1.79
C VAL A 233 0.59 -0.32 -1.38
N ALA A 234 0.18 -1.15 -0.42
CA ALA A 234 -1.19 -1.17 0.08
C ALA A 234 -1.59 0.17 0.72
N LEU A 235 -0.69 0.80 1.48
CA LEU A 235 -0.93 2.12 2.09
C LEU A 235 -1.00 3.23 1.03
N SER A 236 -0.21 3.10 -0.04
CA SER A 236 -0.18 4.04 -1.16
C SER A 236 -1.51 4.05 -1.90
N ALA A 237 -2.00 2.86 -2.26
CA ALA A 237 -3.33 2.67 -2.85
C ALA A 237 -4.44 3.15 -1.92
N LEU A 238 -4.37 2.80 -0.64
CA LEU A 238 -5.36 3.24 0.35
C LEU A 238 -5.41 4.76 0.47
N THR A 239 -4.28 5.44 0.39
CA THR A 239 -4.22 6.92 0.46
C THR A 239 -4.92 7.57 -0.75
N MET A 240 -4.80 6.98 -1.93
CA MET A 240 -5.58 7.41 -3.10
C MET A 240 -7.08 7.16 -2.89
N ALA A 241 -7.47 5.99 -2.36
CA ALA A 241 -8.86 5.67 -2.05
C ALA A 241 -9.46 6.61 -0.99
N GLU A 242 -8.70 6.94 0.05
CA GLU A 242 -9.10 7.89 1.11
C GLU A 242 -9.41 9.28 0.56
N TYR A 243 -8.67 9.77 -0.44
CA TYR A 243 -8.99 11.04 -1.07
C TYR A 243 -10.38 11.03 -1.73
N PHE A 244 -10.72 9.95 -2.44
CA PHE A 244 -12.03 9.83 -3.07
C PHE A 244 -13.17 9.71 -2.05
N ARG A 245 -12.92 9.05 -0.91
CA ARG A 245 -13.87 9.00 0.22
C ARG A 245 -14.02 10.37 0.89
N ASP A 246 -12.91 10.97 1.32
CA ASP A 246 -12.89 12.10 2.25
C ASP A 246 -13.09 13.46 1.57
N VAL A 247 -12.56 13.62 0.35
CA VAL A 247 -12.60 14.90 -0.39
C VAL A 247 -13.68 14.87 -1.47
N LYS A 248 -13.70 13.82 -2.29
CA LYS A 248 -14.69 13.69 -3.38
C LYS A 248 -16.05 13.21 -2.91
N ASN A 249 -16.15 12.71 -1.67
CA ASN A 249 -17.38 12.16 -1.11
C ASN A 249 -18.00 11.10 -2.02
N GLN A 250 -17.21 10.12 -2.43
CA GLN A 250 -17.64 9.01 -3.28
C GLN A 250 -17.46 7.67 -2.55
N ASP A 251 -18.26 6.69 -2.96
CA ASP A 251 -18.04 5.31 -2.55
C ASP A 251 -16.95 4.70 -3.43
N VAL A 252 -15.96 4.07 -2.79
CA VAL A 252 -14.74 3.59 -3.42
C VAL A 252 -14.63 2.09 -3.25
N LEU A 253 -14.23 1.40 -4.31
CA LEU A 253 -13.88 -0.02 -4.24
C LEU A 253 -12.35 -0.16 -4.24
N LEU A 254 -11.79 -0.66 -3.13
CA LEU A 254 -10.37 -0.93 -2.99
C LEU A 254 -10.09 -2.41 -3.19
N PHE A 255 -9.22 -2.76 -4.13
CA PHE A 255 -8.76 -4.13 -4.32
C PHE A 255 -7.36 -4.28 -3.77
N VAL A 256 -7.11 -5.32 -2.99
CA VAL A 256 -5.77 -5.65 -2.47
C VAL A 256 -5.44 -7.09 -2.86
N ASP A 257 -4.65 -7.26 -3.91
CA ASP A 257 -4.11 -8.56 -4.30
C ASP A 257 -2.58 -8.50 -4.18
N ASN A 258 -1.92 -9.14 -3.20
CA ASN A 258 -2.47 -10.01 -2.17
C ASN A 258 -2.15 -9.49 -0.75
N ILE A 259 -3.13 -9.50 0.15
CA ILE A 259 -2.89 -9.04 1.54
C ILE A 259 -1.88 -9.93 2.28
N PHE A 260 -1.77 -11.21 1.92
CA PHE A 260 -0.74 -12.09 2.48
C PHE A 260 0.68 -11.63 2.10
N ARG A 261 0.86 -11.06 0.90
CA ARG A 261 2.18 -10.55 0.45
C ARG A 261 2.62 -9.31 1.24
N PHE A 262 1.66 -8.53 1.74
CA PHE A 262 1.94 -7.44 2.69
C PHE A 262 2.53 -8.01 4.00
N VAL A 263 1.92 -9.06 4.54
CA VAL A 263 2.41 -9.76 5.75
C VAL A 263 3.80 -10.35 5.53
N GLN A 264 4.00 -11.04 4.39
CA GLN A 264 5.29 -11.62 4.03
C GLN A 264 6.39 -10.56 3.93
N ALA A 265 6.11 -9.43 3.27
CA ALA A 265 7.04 -8.31 3.18
C ALA A 265 7.37 -7.74 4.58
N GLY A 266 6.40 -7.70 5.49
CA GLY A 266 6.61 -7.29 6.88
C GLY A 266 7.55 -8.23 7.65
N SER A 267 7.42 -9.55 7.47
CA SER A 267 8.34 -10.53 8.06
C SER A 267 9.78 -10.37 7.53
N GLU A 268 9.94 -10.16 6.21
CA GLU A 268 11.24 -9.90 5.58
C GLU A 268 11.88 -8.61 6.13
N VAL A 269 11.14 -7.50 6.16
CA VAL A 269 11.63 -6.21 6.70
C VAL A 269 11.95 -6.34 8.18
N SER A 270 11.10 -6.97 8.98
CA SER A 270 11.30 -7.17 10.42
C SER A 270 12.59 -7.93 10.72
N THR A 271 12.89 -8.96 9.93
CA THR A 271 14.14 -9.73 10.04
C THR A 271 15.35 -8.86 9.75
N LEU A 272 15.30 -8.04 8.70
CA LEU A 272 16.38 -7.13 8.32
C LEU A 272 16.58 -5.98 9.33
N LEU A 273 15.51 -5.57 10.03
CA LEU A 273 15.59 -4.61 11.13
C LEU A 273 16.19 -5.22 12.41
N GLY A 274 16.42 -6.54 12.46
CA GLY A 274 16.96 -7.24 13.61
C GLY A 274 15.95 -7.45 14.74
N ARG A 275 14.64 -7.44 14.43
CA ARG A 275 13.60 -7.78 15.41
C ARG A 275 13.60 -9.29 15.63
N MET A 276 13.34 -9.73 16.86
CA MET A 276 13.15 -11.15 17.14
C MET A 276 11.88 -11.66 16.45
N PRO A 277 11.94 -12.80 15.74
CA PRO A 277 10.75 -13.38 15.11
C PRO A 277 9.77 -13.89 16.16
N SER A 278 8.49 -13.86 15.80
CA SER A 278 7.37 -14.38 16.59
C SER A 278 6.92 -15.76 16.04
N ALA A 279 5.68 -16.16 16.33
CA ALA A 279 5.07 -17.39 15.86
C ALA A 279 5.30 -17.61 14.35
N VAL A 280 5.73 -18.82 13.98
CA VAL A 280 5.95 -19.27 12.59
C VAL A 280 6.97 -18.39 11.82
N GLY A 281 7.73 -17.52 12.50
CA GLY A 281 8.72 -16.63 11.86
C GLY A 281 8.15 -15.28 11.38
N TYR A 282 6.91 -14.94 11.74
CA TYR A 282 6.34 -13.61 11.44
C TYR A 282 6.93 -12.52 12.33
N GLN A 283 6.73 -11.27 11.92
CA GLN A 283 7.11 -10.11 12.69
C GLN A 283 6.30 -10.00 13.99
N PRO A 284 6.90 -9.51 15.09
CA PRO A 284 6.16 -9.28 16.34
C PRO A 284 5.12 -8.16 16.21
N THR A 285 5.22 -7.31 15.19
CA THR A 285 4.34 -6.18 14.88
C THR A 285 3.20 -6.53 13.93
N LEU A 286 2.95 -7.81 13.66
CA LEU A 286 2.01 -8.26 12.62
C LEU A 286 0.60 -7.68 12.84
N ALA A 287 0.09 -7.79 14.06
CA ALA A 287 -1.25 -7.30 14.40
C ALA A 287 -1.36 -5.78 14.28
N ASP A 288 -0.33 -5.04 14.70
CA ASP A 288 -0.31 -3.58 14.63
C ASP A 288 -0.23 -3.08 13.18
N GLU A 289 0.65 -3.67 12.36
CA GLU A 289 0.81 -3.33 10.95
C GLU A 289 -0.46 -3.65 10.16
N MET A 290 -1.11 -4.78 10.45
CA MET A 290 -2.41 -5.13 9.87
C MET A 290 -3.48 -4.14 10.32
N GLY A 291 -3.56 -3.82 11.61
CA GLY A 291 -4.53 -2.86 12.14
C GLY A 291 -4.39 -1.46 11.54
N GLN A 292 -3.15 -0.96 11.36
CA GLN A 292 -2.89 0.34 10.73
C GLN A 292 -3.42 0.42 9.29
N LEU A 293 -3.38 -0.69 8.54
CA LEU A 293 -3.93 -0.76 7.19
C LEU A 293 -5.45 -0.95 7.23
N GLN A 294 -5.93 -1.94 7.99
CA GLN A 294 -7.33 -2.36 7.97
C GLN A 294 -8.26 -1.31 8.58
N GLU A 295 -7.87 -0.64 9.67
CA GLU A 295 -8.77 0.32 10.35
C GLU A 295 -8.99 1.61 9.55
N ARG A 296 -8.13 1.91 8.58
CA ARG A 296 -8.31 3.00 7.62
C ARG A 296 -9.36 2.67 6.54
N ILE A 297 -9.54 1.39 6.24
CA ILE A 297 -10.56 0.87 5.32
C ILE A 297 -11.89 0.81 6.08
N THR A 298 -12.65 1.89 6.03
CA THR A 298 -13.94 1.97 6.72
C THR A 298 -14.85 3.04 6.12
N SER A 299 -16.11 3.03 6.54
CA SER A 299 -17.11 4.04 6.21
C SER A 299 -17.02 5.24 7.15
N THR A 300 -16.94 6.42 6.56
CA THR A 300 -16.93 7.70 7.28
C THR A 300 -17.93 8.66 6.66
N ARG A 301 -18.74 9.33 7.49
CA ARG A 301 -19.59 10.46 7.07
C ARG A 301 -20.47 10.19 5.82
N GLY A 302 -21.08 9.01 5.71
CA GLY A 302 -21.97 8.67 4.60
C GLY A 302 -21.29 8.02 3.40
N ARG A 303 -19.95 7.91 3.40
CA ARG A 303 -19.15 7.41 2.28
C ARG A 303 -18.21 6.30 2.71
N SER A 304 -18.01 5.36 1.80
CA SER A 304 -17.42 4.07 2.13
C SER A 304 -16.23 3.73 1.26
N ILE A 305 -15.22 3.09 1.87
CA ILE A 305 -14.23 2.30 1.14
C ILE A 305 -14.58 0.84 1.37
N THR A 306 -15.22 0.22 0.39
CA THR A 306 -15.45 -1.22 0.38
C THR A 306 -14.18 -1.89 -0.13
N SER A 307 -13.60 -2.83 0.60
CA SER A 307 -12.37 -3.50 0.14
C SER A 307 -12.58 -4.96 -0.21
N LEU A 308 -12.06 -5.40 -1.35
CA LEU A 308 -11.93 -6.81 -1.72
C LEU A 308 -10.46 -7.21 -1.64
N GLN A 309 -10.15 -8.10 -0.72
CA GLN A 309 -8.78 -8.47 -0.39
C GLN A 309 -8.58 -9.95 -0.72
N ALA A 310 -7.67 -10.24 -1.65
CA ALA A 310 -7.30 -11.62 -1.92
C ALA A 310 -6.42 -12.11 -0.77
N VAL A 311 -6.81 -13.24 -0.16
CA VAL A 311 -6.08 -13.86 0.94
C VAL A 311 -5.54 -15.21 0.47
N TYR A 312 -4.22 -15.35 0.48
CA TYR A 312 -3.57 -16.64 0.30
C TYR A 312 -3.45 -17.36 1.65
N VAL A 313 -3.92 -18.60 1.72
CA VAL A 313 -3.78 -19.45 2.92
C VAL A 313 -2.56 -20.35 2.71
N PRO A 314 -1.48 -20.17 3.51
CA PRO A 314 -0.28 -20.99 3.37
C PRO A 314 -0.58 -22.44 3.74
N ALA A 315 -0.20 -23.38 2.88
CA ALA A 315 -0.35 -24.82 3.13
C ALA A 315 -1.78 -25.27 3.51
N ASP A 316 -2.80 -24.50 3.11
CA ASP A 316 -4.20 -24.70 3.51
C ASP A 316 -4.43 -24.70 5.03
N ASP A 317 -3.52 -24.08 5.79
CA ASP A 317 -3.60 -23.95 7.25
C ASP A 317 -4.20 -22.60 7.68
N TYR A 318 -5.49 -22.63 8.03
CA TYR A 318 -6.22 -21.47 8.56
C TYR A 318 -5.75 -21.03 9.95
N THR A 319 -4.94 -21.83 10.64
CA THR A 319 -4.38 -21.49 11.96
C THR A 319 -3.09 -20.71 11.88
N ASP A 320 -2.53 -20.53 10.67
CA ASP A 320 -1.38 -19.66 10.47
C ASP A 320 -1.69 -18.22 10.95
N PRO A 321 -0.76 -17.56 11.66
CA PRO A 321 -0.98 -16.20 12.18
C PRO A 321 -1.38 -15.17 11.12
N ALA A 322 -0.94 -15.30 9.87
CA ALA A 322 -1.25 -14.34 8.81
C ALA A 322 -2.73 -14.34 8.41
N PRO A 323 -3.34 -15.47 7.98
CA PRO A 323 -4.77 -15.52 7.74
C PRO A 323 -5.56 -15.29 9.04
N PHE A 324 -5.14 -15.86 10.18
CA PHE A 324 -5.84 -15.68 11.47
C PHE A 324 -5.99 -14.20 11.86
N THR A 325 -4.92 -13.42 11.77
CA THR A 325 -4.96 -11.98 12.08
C THR A 325 -5.81 -11.22 11.07
N THR A 326 -5.78 -11.62 9.80
CA THR A 326 -6.59 -11.00 8.74
C THR A 326 -8.08 -11.24 8.98
N PHE A 327 -8.48 -12.45 9.39
CA PHE A 327 -9.88 -12.81 9.65
C PHE A 327 -10.55 -11.91 10.68
N ALA A 328 -9.81 -11.45 11.70
CA ALA A 328 -10.34 -10.56 12.73
C ALA A 328 -10.88 -9.23 12.16
N PHE A 329 -10.45 -8.84 10.96
CA PHE A 329 -10.87 -7.62 10.30
C PHE A 329 -11.89 -7.83 9.19
N LEU A 330 -12.20 -9.07 8.77
CA LEU A 330 -13.09 -9.30 7.63
C LEU A 330 -14.56 -9.33 8.04
N ASP A 331 -15.40 -8.60 7.31
CA ASP A 331 -16.86 -8.59 7.47
C ASP A 331 -17.54 -9.72 6.69
N ALA A 332 -16.95 -10.12 5.56
CA ALA A 332 -17.45 -11.20 4.72
C ALA A 332 -16.29 -12.00 4.12
N THR A 333 -16.52 -13.30 3.91
CA THR A 333 -15.53 -14.21 3.34
C THR A 333 -16.17 -14.97 2.18
N THR A 334 -15.52 -14.93 1.01
CA THR A 334 -15.94 -15.67 -0.18
C THR A 334 -14.83 -16.63 -0.57
N GLU A 335 -15.12 -17.93 -0.53
CA GLU A 335 -14.18 -18.99 -0.88
C GLU A 335 -14.45 -19.51 -2.30
N LEU A 336 -13.42 -19.44 -3.15
CA LEU A 336 -13.44 -19.96 -4.52
C LEU A 336 -12.72 -21.31 -4.56
N SER A 337 -13.52 -22.38 -4.64
CA SER A 337 -13.04 -23.76 -4.78
C SER A 337 -12.78 -24.12 -6.25
N ARG A 338 -11.87 -25.09 -6.46
CA ARG A 338 -11.72 -25.83 -7.72
C ARG A 338 -12.84 -26.85 -7.91
#